data_AF-A0A3D3NQ14-F1
#
_entry.id   AF-A0A3D3NQ14-F1
#
_cell.length_a   1.000
_cell.length_b   1.000
_cell.length_c   1.000
_cell.angle_alpha   90.00
_cell.angle_beta   90.00
_cell.angle_gamma   90.00
#
_symmetry.space_group_name_H-M   'P 1'
#
loop_
_entity.id
_entity.type
_entity.pdbx_description
1 polymer ?
#
loop_
_entity_poly.entity_id
_entity_poly.type
_entity_poly.pdbx_seq_one_letter_code
_entity_poly.pdbx_strand_id
1 'polypeptide(L)' 'MIVDCQSHLFFPEVLEMMRRRKTEPLVYEQGGTVFLKMGGWLRKVPEHYSSGQPSWPSWMRLA' A
#
# COMPACT_ATOMS: atom_id res chain seq x y z
N MET A 1 -12.32 -14.84 21.28
CA MET A 1 -11.86 -13.60 20.63
C MET A 1 -10.63 -13.94 19.82
N ILE A 2 -10.66 -13.75 18.51
CA ILE A 2 -9.50 -13.95 17.63
C ILE A 2 -8.93 -12.56 17.38
N VAL A 3 -7.65 -12.37 17.70
CA VAL A 3 -6.93 -11.13 17.43
C VAL A 3 -5.97 -11.41 16.29
N ASP A 4 -6.10 -10.65 15.22
CA ASP A 4 -5.09 -10.62 14.16
C ASP A 4 -3.96 -9.71 14.61
N CYS A 5 -2.80 -10.31 14.89
CA CYS A 5 -1.61 -9.61 15.32
C CYS A 5 -0.74 -9.13 14.15
N GLN A 6 -1.15 -9.35 12.89
CA GLN A 6 -0.35 -9.05 11.71
C GLN A 6 -1.16 -8.36 10.61
N SER A 7 -1.44 -7.07 10.82
CA SER A 7 -2.01 -6.19 9.79
C SER A 7 -0.92 -5.36 9.10
N HIS A 8 -1.18 -4.98 7.84
CA HIS A 8 -0.34 -4.04 7.10
C HIS A 8 -1.23 -2.95 6.51
N LEU A 9 -0.76 -1.70 6.57
CA LEU A 9 -1.44 -0.53 6.01
C LEU A 9 -0.58 0.07 4.90
N PHE A 10 -1.24 0.56 3.86
CA PHE A 10 -0.60 1.29 2.79
C PHE A 10 -1.17 2.70 2.75
N PHE A 11 -0.31 3.70 2.54
CA PHE A 11 -0.71 5.09 2.41
C PHE A 11 -0.40 5.53 0.97
N PRO A 12 -1.38 6.00 0.19
CA PRO A 12 -1.17 6.40 -1.20
C PRO A 12 0.00 7.37 -1.39
N GLU A 13 0.12 8.37 -0.50
CA GLU A 13 1.17 9.38 -0.55
C GLU A 13 2.57 8.77 -0.37
N VAL A 14 2.67 7.78 0.52
CA VAL A 14 3.92 7.05 0.78
C VAL A 14 4.26 6.13 -0.39
N LEU A 15 3.26 5.47 -1.00
CA LEU A 15 3.45 4.67 -2.20
C LEU A 15 3.98 5.53 -3.35
N GLU A 16 3.40 6.70 -3.57
CA GLU A 16 3.85 7.64 -4.61
C GLU A 16 5.25 8.18 -4.35
N MET A 17 5.60 8.44 -3.09
CA MET A 17 6.99 8.76 -2.72
C MET A 17 7.92 7.58 -3.04
N MET A 18 7.53 6.35 -2.70
CA MET A 18 8.35 5.16 -2.92
C MET A 18 8.54 4.83 -4.41
N ARG A 19 7.58 5.13 -5.28
CA ARG A 19 7.74 4.97 -6.75
C ARG A 19 8.91 5.78 -7.32
N ARG A 20 9.27 6.88 -6.69
CA ARG A 20 10.37 7.76 -7.14
C ARG A 20 11.74 7.26 -6.70
N ARG A 21 11.80 6.25 -5.83
CA ARG A 21 13.05 5.70 -5.32
C ARG A 21 13.72 4.80 -6.36
N LYS A 22 15.05 4.79 -6.36
CA LYS A 22 15.88 3.86 -7.17
C LYS A 22 16.48 2.72 -6.33
N THR A 23 16.31 2.79 -5.01
CA THR A 23 16.77 1.79 -4.04
C THR A 23 15.62 1.39 -3.15
N GLU A 24 15.67 0.17 -2.61
CA GLU A 24 14.58 -0.36 -1.78
C GLU A 24 14.29 0.53 -0.56
N PRO A 25 13.02 0.63 -0.11
CA PRO A 25 11.80 0.05 -0.69
C PRO A 25 11.48 0.55 -2.11
N LEU A 26 10.98 -0.35 -2.96
CA LEU A 26 10.57 -0.05 -4.34
C LEU A 26 9.07 -0.31 -4.53
N VAL A 27 8.40 0.60 -5.22
CA VAL A 27 7.03 0.42 -5.71
C VAL A 27 7.03 0.49 -7.23
N TYR A 28 6.50 -0.54 -7.89
CA TYR A 28 6.44 -0.60 -9.35
C TYR A 28 5.13 -1.23 -9.82
N GLU A 29 4.80 -1.03 -11.10
CA GLU A 29 3.64 -1.63 -11.74
C GLU A 29 4.07 -2.75 -12.69
N GLN A 30 3.35 -3.87 -12.66
CA GLN A 30 3.54 -4.99 -13.56
C GLN A 30 2.17 -5.57 -13.93
N GLY A 31 1.81 -5.52 -15.22
CA GLY A 31 0.52 -6.04 -15.70
C GLY A 31 -0.70 -5.40 -15.02
N GLY A 32 -0.67 -4.08 -14.78
CA GLY A 32 -1.74 -3.35 -14.10
C GLY A 32 -1.82 -3.60 -12.58
N THR A 33 -0.89 -4.37 -12.01
CA THR A 33 -0.81 -4.60 -10.56
C THR A 33 0.35 -3.83 -9.96
N VAL A 34 0.10 -3.14 -8.84
CA VAL A 34 1.12 -2.43 -8.08
C VAL A 34 1.76 -3.37 -7.05
N PHE A 35 3.09 -3.40 -7.02
CA PHE A 35 3.87 -4.22 -6.09
C PHE A 35 4.77 -3.36 -5.21
N LEU A 36 4.89 -3.73 -3.93
CA LEU A 36 5.88 -3.21 -2.97
C LEU A 36 6.94 -4.29 -2.72
N LYS A 37 8.21 -3.93 -2.91
CA LYS A 37 9.37 -4.79 -2.66
C LYS A 37 10.30 -4.19 -1.61
N MET A 38 10.67 -5.00 -0.63
CA MET A 38 11.67 -4.71 0.42
C MET A 38 12.45 -5.98 0.77
N GLY A 39 13.72 -6.06 0.39
CA GLY A 39 14.52 -7.27 0.56
C GLY A 39 13.83 -8.48 -0.06
N GLY A 40 13.66 -9.54 0.74
CA GLY A 40 12.92 -10.75 0.35
C GLY A 40 11.39 -10.62 0.42
N TRP A 41 10.86 -9.47 0.84
CA TRP A 41 9.43 -9.25 1.00
C TRP A 41 8.83 -8.57 -0.24
N LEU A 42 7.96 -9.31 -0.94
CA LEU A 42 7.20 -8.83 -2.10
C LEU A 42 5.71 -8.95 -1.79
N ARG A 43 4.98 -7.85 -1.96
CA ARG A 43 3.52 -7.81 -1.76
C ARG A 43 2.82 -7.07 -2.87
N LYS A 44 1.67 -7.60 -3.28
CA LYS A 44 0.69 -6.87 -4.05
C LYS A 44 0.08 -5.78 -3.16
N VAL A 45 0.06 -4.55 -3.67
CA VAL A 45 -0.69 -3.46 -3.06
C VAL A 45 -2.15 -3.63 -3.47
N PRO A 46 -3.09 -3.71 -2.51
CA PRO A 46 -4.51 -3.79 -2.84
C PRO A 46 -4.98 -2.56 -3.63
N GLU A 47 -5.87 -2.77 -4.60
CA GLU A 47 -6.25 -1.73 -5.57
C GLU A 47 -6.86 -0.47 -4.93
N HIS A 48 -7.55 -0.64 -3.80
CA HIS A 48 -8.13 0.47 -3.03
C HIS A 48 -7.10 1.38 -2.35
N TYR A 49 -5.81 0.99 -2.33
CA TYR A 49 -4.72 1.85 -1.89
C TYR A 49 -3.94 2.48 -3.05
N SER A 50 -4.15 2.02 -4.28
CA SER A 50 -3.43 2.49 -5.47
C SER A 50 -4.21 3.50 -6.31
N SER A 51 -5.54 3.56 -6.19
CA SER A 51 -6.33 4.62 -6.79
C SER A 51 -6.32 5.83 -5.86
N GLY A 52 -6.10 7.04 -6.39
CA GLY A 52 -6.09 8.29 -5.64
C GLY A 52 -7.43 8.69 -4.99
N GLN A 53 -8.35 7.74 -4.79
CA GLN A 53 -9.51 7.92 -3.95
C GLN A 53 -9.11 7.61 -2.50
N PRO A 54 -9.45 8.49 -1.53
CA PRO A 54 -9.29 8.17 -0.13
C PRO A 54 -10.19 6.97 0.17
N SER A 55 -9.61 5.78 0.29
CA SER A 55 -10.29 4.59 0.77
C SER A 55 -10.38 4.61 2.28
N TRP A 56 -10.86 5.72 2.84
CA TRP A 56 -11.26 5.74 4.24
C TRP A 56 -12.50 4.85 4.39
N PRO A 57 -12.43 3.80 5.23
CA PRO A 57 -13.63 3.09 5.64
C PRO A 57 -14.67 4.10 6.12
N SER A 58 -15.96 3.83 5.90
CA SER A 58 -17.04 4.77 6.26
C SER A 58 -17.01 5.19 7.74
N TRP A 59 -16.44 4.37 8.62
CA TRP A 59 -16.31 4.64 10.05
C TRP A 59 -15.20 5.64 10.44
N MET A 60 -14.31 6.03 9.52
CA MET A 60 -13.22 7.00 9.74
C MET A 60 -13.56 8.44 9.33
N ARG A 61 -14.81 8.73 8.95
CA ARG A 61 -15.26 10.05 8.43
C ARG A 61 -15.80 11.04 9.47
N LEU A 62 -15.64 10.76 10.76
CA LEU A 62 -16.11 11.64 11.84
C LEU A 62 -14.93 12.09 12.70
N ALA A 63 -14.35 13.23 12.31
CA ALA A 63 -13.62 14.16 13.16
C ALA A 63 -13.88 15.57 12.63
#